data_AF-A0A9W7M5U2-F1
#
_entry.id   AF-A0A9W7M5U2-F1
#
_cell.length_a   1.000
_cell.length_b   1.000
_cell.length_c   1.000
_cell.angle_alpha   90.00
_cell.angle_beta   90.00
_cell.angle_gamma   90.00
#
_symmetry.space_group_name_H-M   'P 1'
#
loop_
_entity.id
_entity.type
_entity.pdbx_description
1 polymer ?
#
loop_
_entity_poly.entity_id
_entity_poly.type
_entity_poly.pdbx_seq_one_letter_code
_entity_poly.pdbx_strand_id
1 'polypeptide(L)'
;MECNKDEAIRAMGIAQHKMQNHDFEGAKKFALKAQKLFPELENITQLLTLCDVHHCAKHKVYGSEMDWYGILQLERSADEGSVKKQYRKLALLLHPDKNKFAGADAAFKLIGEANAVLTDQTKRSRYDMKTAPKPTEQCQEYHQHCFCRPAVQAYKQ
;
A
#
# COMPACT_ATOMS: atom_id res chain seq x y z
N MET A 1 -2.54 11.56 -30.25
CA MET A 1 -2.71 11.38 -28.78
C MET A 1 -2.57 9.91 -28.35
N GLU A 2 -2.28 8.97 -29.26
CA GLU A 2 -2.12 7.54 -28.94
C GLU A 2 -0.81 7.19 -28.19
N CYS A 3 0.27 7.95 -28.36
CA CYS A 3 1.57 7.66 -27.72
C CYS A 3 1.53 7.47 -26.19
N ASN A 4 0.64 8.16 -25.48
CA ASN A 4 0.54 8.05 -24.02
C ASN A 4 -0.10 6.73 -23.58
N LYS A 5 -1.03 6.19 -24.39
CA LYS A 5 -1.68 4.91 -24.12
C LYS A 5 -0.69 3.76 -24.36
N ASP A 6 0.03 3.79 -25.47
CA ASP A 6 1.07 2.80 -25.76
C ASP A 6 2.17 2.79 -24.70
N GLU A 7 2.59 3.97 -24.22
CA GLU A 7 3.59 4.03 -23.15
C GLU A 7 3.09 3.48 -21.81
N ALA A 8 1.82 3.74 -21.46
CA ALA A 8 1.19 3.15 -20.28
C ALA A 8 1.15 1.61 -20.38
N ILE A 9 0.78 1.06 -21.55
CA ILE A 9 0.75 -0.39 -21.80
C ILE A 9 2.16 -0.99 -21.68
N ARG A 10 3.18 -0.34 -22.25
CA ARG A 10 4.58 -0.78 -22.09
C ARG A 10 5.01 -0.79 -20.63
N ALA A 11 4.73 0.27 -19.88
CA ALA A 11 5.06 0.37 -18.45
C ALA A 11 4.36 -0.73 -17.63
N MET A 12 3.11 -1.06 -17.96
CA MET A 12 2.39 -2.17 -17.34
C MET A 12 3.03 -3.52 -17.61
N GLY A 13 3.43 -3.81 -18.86
CA GLY A 13 4.12 -5.05 -19.19
C GLY A 13 5.43 -5.22 -18.39
N ILE A 14 6.19 -4.14 -18.20
CA ILE A 14 7.39 -4.14 -17.36
C ILE A 14 7.03 -4.40 -15.89
N ALA A 15 5.97 -3.79 -15.38
CA ALA A 15 5.52 -4.01 -14.01
C ALA A 15 5.13 -5.48 -13.78
N GLN A 16 4.36 -6.09 -14.70
CA GLN A 16 3.99 -7.50 -14.63
C GLN A 16 5.21 -8.42 -14.61
N HIS A 17 6.19 -8.16 -15.48
CA HIS A 17 7.42 -8.93 -15.51
C HIS A 17 8.21 -8.78 -14.20
N LYS A 18 8.26 -7.58 -13.63
CA LYS A 18 8.91 -7.36 -12.32
C LYS A 18 8.24 -8.11 -11.18
N MET A 19 6.91 -8.25 -11.21
CA MET A 19 6.19 -9.07 -10.23
C MET A 19 6.55 -10.56 -10.32
N GLN A 20 6.74 -11.09 -11.53
CA GLN A 20 7.21 -12.47 -11.73
C GLN A 20 8.61 -12.68 -11.15
N ASN A 21 9.46 -11.65 -11.18
CA ASN A 21 10.78 -11.66 -10.56
C ASN A 21 10.76 -11.34 -9.05
N HIS A 22 9.57 -11.31 -8.41
CA HIS A 22 9.37 -10.96 -7.00
C HIS A 22 9.84 -9.54 -6.59
N ASP A 23 10.08 -8.66 -7.56
CA ASP A 23 10.44 -7.25 -7.37
C ASP A 23 9.19 -6.35 -7.42
N PHE A 24 8.49 -6.29 -6.27
CA PHE A 24 7.27 -5.50 -6.11
C PHE A 24 7.55 -4.00 -5.96
N GLU A 25 8.73 -3.62 -5.46
CA GLU A 25 9.11 -2.21 -5.32
C GLU A 25 9.33 -1.56 -6.70
N GLY A 26 10.05 -2.26 -7.58
CA GLY A 26 10.17 -1.85 -8.97
C GLY A 26 8.81 -1.83 -9.66
N ALA A 27 8.02 -2.88 -9.51
CA ALA A 27 6.68 -2.96 -10.13
C ALA A 27 5.78 -1.77 -9.73
N LYS A 28 5.79 -1.36 -8.45
CA LYS A 28 5.04 -0.19 -7.96
C LYS A 28 5.43 1.11 -8.68
N LYS A 29 6.72 1.35 -8.91
CA LYS A 29 7.20 2.56 -9.62
C LYS A 29 6.68 2.61 -11.05
N PHE A 30 6.71 1.48 -11.76
CA PHE A 30 6.18 1.39 -13.12
C PHE A 30 4.65 1.50 -13.17
N ALA A 31 3.95 0.91 -12.19
CA ALA A 31 2.50 1.05 -12.03
C ALA A 31 2.09 2.52 -11.80
N LEU A 32 2.83 3.25 -10.95
CA LEU A 32 2.62 4.69 -10.72
C LEU A 32 2.92 5.53 -11.97
N LYS A 33 3.94 5.17 -12.75
CA LYS A 33 4.21 5.82 -14.04
C LYS A 33 3.03 5.62 -15.00
N ALA A 34 2.51 4.39 -15.11
CA ALA A 34 1.35 4.10 -15.94
C ALA A 34 0.11 4.90 -15.49
N GLN A 35 -0.13 5.00 -14.18
CA GLN A 35 -1.23 5.80 -13.62
C GLN A 35 -1.16 7.28 -14.00
N LYS A 36 0.05 7.88 -13.94
CA LYS A 36 0.24 9.29 -14.31
C LYS A 36 -0.01 9.57 -15.79
N LEU A 37 0.30 8.59 -16.65
CA LEU A 37 0.13 8.73 -18.09
C LEU A 37 -1.32 8.52 -18.52
N PHE A 38 -1.98 7.51 -17.96
CA PHE A 38 -3.35 7.16 -18.33
C PHE A 38 -4.11 6.53 -17.15
N PRO A 39 -4.82 7.33 -16.32
CA PRO A 39 -5.52 6.81 -15.15
C PRO A 39 -6.79 6.00 -15.47
N GLU A 40 -7.32 6.11 -16.69
CA GLU A 40 -8.54 5.42 -17.14
C GLU A 40 -8.30 3.93 -17.50
N LEU A 41 -7.07 3.45 -17.45
CA LEU A 41 -6.78 2.05 -17.75
C LEU A 41 -7.33 1.13 -16.64
N GLU A 42 -8.28 0.26 -16.99
CA GLU A 42 -9.07 -0.62 -16.11
C GLU A 42 -8.28 -1.60 -15.22
N ASN A 43 -6.95 -1.58 -15.23
CA ASN A 43 -6.08 -2.56 -14.58
C ASN A 43 -5.00 -1.96 -13.66
N ILE A 44 -4.86 -0.63 -13.64
CA ILE A 44 -3.80 0.05 -12.88
C ILE A 44 -4.07 -0.01 -11.38
N THR A 45 -5.34 0.16 -10.98
CA THR A 45 -5.74 0.09 -9.57
C THR A 45 -5.43 -1.29 -8.98
N GLN A 46 -5.76 -2.37 -9.70
CA GLN A 46 -5.51 -3.75 -9.27
C GLN A 46 -4.01 -4.01 -9.11
N LEU A 47 -3.21 -3.54 -10.07
CA LEU A 47 -1.75 -3.66 -10.03
C LEU A 47 -1.15 -2.92 -8.82
N LEU A 48 -1.57 -1.68 -8.57
CA LEU A 48 -1.13 -0.89 -7.42
C LEU A 48 -1.53 -1.55 -6.11
N THR A 49 -2.79 -1.96 -5.96
CA THR A 49 -3.29 -2.66 -4.77
C THR A 49 -2.48 -3.92 -4.49
N LEU A 50 -2.17 -4.71 -5.52
CA LEU A 50 -1.36 -5.92 -5.37
C LEU A 50 0.06 -5.58 -4.93
N CYS A 51 0.69 -4.57 -5.54
CA CYS A 51 2.02 -4.12 -5.13
C CYS A 51 2.04 -3.61 -3.68
N ASP A 52 1.01 -2.86 -3.27
CA ASP A 52 0.89 -2.34 -1.90
C ASP A 52 0.71 -3.47 -0.88
N VAL A 53 -0.19 -4.43 -1.15
CA VAL A 53 -0.40 -5.60 -0.28
C VAL A 53 0.89 -6.40 -0.11
N HIS A 54 1.63 -6.65 -1.19
CA HIS A 54 2.89 -7.39 -1.12
C HIS A 54 4.00 -6.59 -0.43
N HIS A 55 4.04 -5.28 -0.62
CA HIS A 55 5.00 -4.43 0.08
C HIS A 55 4.71 -4.42 1.58
N CYS A 56 3.45 -4.28 2.00
CA CYS A 56 3.05 -4.38 3.41
C CYS A 56 3.30 -5.78 4.00
N ALA A 57 3.14 -6.84 3.21
CA ALA A 57 3.46 -8.19 3.65
C ALA A 57 4.97 -8.42 3.83
N LYS A 58 5.81 -7.82 2.97
CA LYS A 58 7.27 -7.88 3.07
C LYS A 58 7.83 -6.95 4.15
N HIS A 59 7.28 -5.74 4.30
CA HIS A 59 7.70 -4.75 5.30
C HIS A 59 6.93 -4.93 6.61
N LYS A 60 7.55 -5.67 7.53
CA LYS A 60 7.04 -5.84 8.90
C LYS A 60 7.34 -4.59 9.72
N VAL A 61 6.30 -3.86 10.13
CA VAL A 61 6.45 -2.57 10.80
C VAL A 61 6.83 -2.71 12.29
N TYR A 62 6.37 -3.77 12.98
CA TYR A 62 6.65 -3.95 14.41
C TYR A 62 6.93 -5.42 14.79
N GLY A 63 8.20 -5.72 15.05
CA GLY A 63 8.61 -6.81 15.95
C GLY A 63 8.54 -8.25 15.43
N SER A 64 7.77 -8.57 14.37
CA SER A 64 7.83 -9.79 13.54
C SER A 64 6.49 -10.14 12.87
N GLU A 65 5.40 -9.45 13.22
CA GLU A 65 4.05 -9.70 12.68
C GLU A 65 3.71 -8.80 11.49
N MET A 66 2.86 -9.32 10.60
CA MET A 66 2.42 -8.62 9.39
C MET A 66 1.44 -7.52 9.76
N ASP A 67 1.52 -6.37 9.06
CA ASP A 67 0.62 -5.26 9.32
C ASP A 67 -0.75 -5.50 8.66
N TRP A 68 -1.69 -6.11 9.40
CA TRP A 68 -3.02 -6.45 8.87
C TRP A 68 -3.83 -5.22 8.47
N TYR A 69 -3.65 -4.11 9.19
CA TYR A 69 -4.32 -2.84 8.88
C TYR A 69 -3.80 -2.26 7.56
N GLY A 70 -2.48 -2.24 7.35
CA GLY A 70 -1.82 -1.80 6.13
C GLY A 70 -2.13 -2.68 4.92
N ILE A 71 -2.24 -4.00 5.11
CA ILE A 71 -2.68 -4.94 4.06
C ILE A 71 -4.10 -4.60 3.56
N LEU A 72 -5.00 -4.21 4.47
CA LEU A 72 -6.34 -3.75 4.09
C LEU A 72 -6.39 -2.27 3.69
N GLN A 73 -5.26 -1.55 3.73
CA GLN A 73 -5.17 -0.10 3.51
C GLN A 73 -6.06 0.70 4.49
N LEU A 74 -6.10 0.27 5.75
CA LEU A 74 -6.84 0.90 6.83
C LEU A 74 -5.91 1.45 7.90
N GLU A 75 -6.43 2.42 8.65
CA GLU A 75 -5.78 2.88 9.87
C GLU A 75 -6.08 1.94 11.04
N ARG A 76 -5.18 1.88 12.04
CA ARG A 76 -5.39 1.12 13.28
C ARG A 76 -6.67 1.52 14.04
N SER A 77 -7.12 2.77 13.90
CA SER A 77 -8.37 3.28 14.47
C SER A 77 -9.63 2.82 13.72
N ALA A 78 -9.51 2.04 12.64
CA ALA A 78 -10.66 1.65 11.83
C ALA A 78 -11.62 0.72 12.61
N ASP A 79 -12.91 0.99 12.44
CA ASP A 79 -13.99 0.17 12.98
C ASP A 79 -14.15 -1.16 12.21
N GLU A 80 -14.73 -2.17 12.85
CA GLU A 80 -15.05 -3.47 12.21
C GLU A 80 -15.91 -3.31 10.94
N GLY A 81 -16.82 -2.32 10.93
CA GLY A 81 -17.62 -1.99 9.75
C GLY A 81 -16.77 -1.54 8.56
N SER A 82 -15.76 -0.71 8.83
CA SER A 82 -14.80 -0.23 7.82
C SER A 82 -13.92 -1.37 7.30
N VAL A 83 -13.49 -2.27 8.18
CA VAL A 83 -12.73 -3.48 7.84
C VAL A 83 -13.50 -4.34 6.83
N LYS A 84 -14.75 -4.70 7.14
CA LYS A 84 -15.60 -5.52 6.26
C LYS A 84 -15.89 -4.83 4.92
N LYS A 85 -16.16 -3.53 4.93
CA LYS A 85 -16.42 -2.75 3.71
C LYS A 85 -15.21 -2.71 2.79
N GLN A 86 -14.03 -2.48 3.36
CA GLN A 86 -12.79 -2.41 2.63
C GLN A 86 -12.37 -3.78 2.08
N TYR A 87 -12.52 -4.85 2.89
CA TYR A 87 -12.29 -6.22 2.43
C TYR A 87 -13.14 -6.56 1.20
N ARG A 88 -14.44 -6.25 1.21
CA ARG A 88 -15.32 -6.49 0.05
C ARG A 88 -14.85 -5.74 -1.20
N LYS A 89 -14.41 -4.49 -1.04
CA LYS A 89 -13.87 -3.68 -2.15
C LYS A 89 -12.59 -4.31 -2.72
N LEU A 90 -11.66 -4.70 -1.86
CA LEU A 90 -10.39 -5.31 -2.26
C LEU A 90 -10.60 -6.70 -2.90
N ALA A 91 -11.51 -7.51 -2.37
CA ALA A 91 -11.84 -8.83 -2.90
C ALA A 91 -12.40 -8.74 -4.34
N LEU A 92 -13.23 -7.75 -4.63
CA LEU A 92 -13.74 -7.50 -5.99
C LEU A 92 -12.63 -7.01 -6.94
N LEU A 93 -11.70 -6.20 -6.45
CA LEU A 93 -10.57 -5.68 -7.24
C LEU A 93 -9.52 -6.76 -7.53
N LEU A 94 -9.23 -7.62 -6.56
CA LEU A 94 -8.22 -8.68 -6.65
C LEU A 94 -8.80 -10.02 -7.11
N HIS A 95 -10.05 -10.07 -7.56
CA HIS A 95 -10.70 -11.31 -7.96
C HIS A 95 -9.94 -11.99 -9.12
N PRO A 96 -9.61 -13.29 -9.02
CA PRO A 96 -8.76 -13.98 -10.01
C PRO A 96 -9.39 -14.07 -11.41
N ASP A 97 -10.70 -13.90 -11.52
CA ASP A 97 -11.42 -13.83 -12.81
C ASP A 97 -11.00 -12.61 -13.64
N LYS A 98 -10.94 -11.43 -13.01
CA LYS A 98 -10.61 -10.16 -13.65
C LYS A 98 -9.12 -9.86 -13.63
N ASN A 99 -8.41 -10.33 -12.60
CA ASN A 99 -7.01 -10.05 -12.40
C ASN A 99 -6.13 -11.30 -12.60
N LYS A 100 -5.44 -11.37 -13.74
CA LYS A 100 -4.51 -12.46 -14.09
C LYS A 100 -3.04 -12.11 -13.79
N PHE A 101 -2.78 -11.17 -12.87
CA PHE A 101 -1.40 -10.81 -12.49
C PHE A 101 -0.77 -11.85 -11.56
N ALA A 102 0.55 -12.02 -11.69
CA ALA A 102 1.33 -12.86 -10.79
C ALA A 102 1.26 -12.33 -9.36
N GLY A 103 0.84 -13.17 -8.41
CA GLY A 103 0.69 -12.78 -7.00
C GLY A 103 -0.69 -12.26 -6.60
N ALA A 104 -1.69 -12.29 -7.49
CA ALA A 104 -3.07 -11.92 -7.16
C ALA A 104 -3.68 -12.89 -6.13
N ASP A 105 -3.45 -14.21 -6.30
CA ASP A 105 -3.83 -15.24 -5.33
C ASP A 105 -3.21 -15.00 -3.95
N ALA A 106 -1.90 -14.76 -3.90
CA ALA A 106 -1.20 -14.46 -2.65
C ALA A 106 -1.75 -13.20 -1.96
N ALA A 107 -2.02 -12.14 -2.73
CA ALA A 107 -2.63 -10.92 -2.18
C ALA A 107 -4.05 -11.18 -1.67
N PHE A 108 -4.84 -11.98 -2.39
CA PHE A 108 -6.19 -12.37 -1.99
C PHE A 108 -6.20 -13.17 -0.68
N LYS A 109 -5.25 -14.09 -0.53
CA LYS A 109 -5.08 -14.85 0.72
C LYS A 109 -4.73 -13.92 1.89
N LEU A 110 -3.79 -12.99 1.70
CA LEU A 110 -3.38 -12.02 2.72
C LEU A 110 -4.53 -11.13 3.20
N ILE A 111 -5.37 -10.61 2.29
CA ILE A 111 -6.54 -9.80 2.70
C ILE A 111 -7.58 -10.63 3.45
N GLY A 112 -7.71 -11.93 3.13
CA GLY A 112 -8.61 -12.85 3.83
C GLY A 112 -8.15 -13.14 5.25
N GLU A 113 -6.86 -13.39 5.42
CA GLU A 113 -6.24 -13.57 6.74
C GLU A 113 -6.35 -12.30 7.59
N ALA A 114 -6.07 -11.14 7.01
CA ALA A 114 -6.21 -9.84 7.67
C ALA A 114 -7.64 -9.63 8.19
N ASN A 115 -8.65 -9.85 7.34
CA ASN A 115 -10.05 -9.70 7.72
C ASN A 115 -10.45 -10.71 8.82
N ALA A 116 -9.96 -11.95 8.77
CA ALA A 116 -10.26 -12.97 9.77
C ALA A 116 -9.65 -12.67 11.15
N VAL A 117 -8.54 -11.95 11.21
CA VAL A 117 -7.92 -11.48 12.46
C VAL A 117 -8.65 -10.24 12.99
N LEU A 118 -8.96 -9.28 12.11
CA LEU A 118 -9.53 -7.99 12.51
C LEU A 118 -11.04 -8.04 12.80
N THR A 119 -11.77 -9.01 12.24
CA THR A 119 -13.21 -9.23 12.53
C THR A 119 -13.43 -9.92 13.88
N ASP A 120 -12.43 -10.60 14.43
CA ASP A 120 -12.53 -11.27 15.71
C ASP A 120 -11.96 -10.36 16.81
N GLN A 121 -12.84 -9.85 17.68
CA GLN A 121 -12.45 -8.94 18.76
C GLN A 121 -11.32 -9.50 19.64
N THR A 122 -11.32 -10.81 19.90
CA THR A 122 -10.29 -11.46 20.73
C THR A 122 -8.95 -11.49 20.02
N LYS A 123 -8.95 -11.84 18.73
CA LYS A 123 -7.73 -11.83 17.90
C LYS A 123 -7.21 -10.42 17.67
N ARG A 124 -8.10 -9.45 17.44
CA ARG A 124 -7.78 -8.03 17.31
C ARG A 124 -7.10 -7.51 18.57
N SER A 125 -7.69 -7.72 19.75
CA SER A 125 -7.06 -7.31 21.02
C SER A 125 -5.70 -7.97 21.23
N ARG A 126 -5.54 -9.26 20.90
CA ARG A 126 -4.23 -9.93 20.98
C ARG A 126 -3.21 -9.33 20.02
N TYR A 127 -3.64 -8.99 18.80
CA TYR A 127 -2.78 -8.34 17.81
C TYR A 127 -2.37 -6.94 18.27
N ASP A 128 -3.34 -6.10 18.65
CA ASP A 128 -3.11 -4.75 19.15
C ASP A 128 -2.20 -4.73 20.40
N MET A 129 -2.32 -5.71 21.30
CA MET A 129 -1.40 -5.85 22.45
C MET A 129 0.04 -6.17 22.05
N LYS A 130 0.26 -6.95 20.97
CA LYS A 130 1.60 -7.30 20.49
C LYS A 130 2.23 -6.20 19.63
N THR A 131 1.41 -5.51 18.85
CA THR A 131 1.83 -4.40 17.97
C THR A 131 1.80 -3.05 18.68
N ALA A 132 1.37 -3.02 19.94
CA ALA A 132 1.50 -1.86 20.79
C ALA A 132 2.96 -1.39 20.71
N PRO A 133 3.21 -0.11 20.36
CA PRO A 133 4.55 0.39 20.37
C PRO A 133 5.09 0.19 21.78
N LYS A 134 6.11 -0.65 21.94
CA LYS A 134 7.03 -0.43 23.04
C LYS A 134 7.46 1.03 22.87
N PRO A 135 7.46 1.86 23.92
CA PRO A 135 8.05 3.18 23.82
C PRO A 135 9.51 2.97 23.45
N THR A 136 9.80 2.92 22.15
CA THR A 136 11.13 3.01 21.62
C THR A 136 11.53 4.42 21.93
N GLU A 137 12.44 4.50 22.88
CA GLU A 137 13.33 5.60 23.14
C GLU A 137 13.97 6.06 21.82
N GLN A 138 13.24 6.86 21.06
CA GLN A 138 13.78 7.78 20.06
C GLN A 138 13.56 9.19 20.60
N CYS A 139 14.20 9.42 21.75
CA CYS A 139 14.79 10.71 22.04
C CYS A 139 15.92 10.95 21.01
N GLN A 140 15.94 12.16 20.44
CA GLN A 140 17.14 12.84 19.96
C GLN A 140 17.81 12.33 18.67
N GLU A 141 17.23 12.62 17.51
CA GLU A 141 18.04 13.16 16.39
C GLU A 141 17.17 13.91 15.37
N TYR A 142 16.65 15.07 15.78
CA TYR A 142 16.32 16.15 14.85
C TYR A 142 16.46 17.51 15.56
N HIS A 143 17.65 17.74 16.11
CA HIS A 143 18.07 19.07 16.61
C HIS A 143 19.07 19.75 15.66
N GLN A 144 19.05 19.42 14.37
CA GLN A 144 19.90 20.10 13.41
C GLN A 144 19.14 20.37 12.12
N HIS A 145 18.16 21.27 12.22
CA HIS A 145 18.03 22.38 11.28
C HIS A 145 17.04 23.38 11.85
N CYS A 146 17.60 24.26 12.68
CA CYS A 146 17.08 25.61 12.86
C CYS A 146 17.09 26.30 11.49
N PHE A 147 15.95 26.31 10.81
CA PHE A 147 15.63 27.37 9.85
C PHE A 147 14.51 28.20 10.46
N CYS A 148 14.94 29.07 11.37
CA CYS A 148 14.37 30.39 11.50
C CYS A 148 14.11 30.91 10.07
N ARG A 149 12.85 30.93 9.62
CA ARG A 149 12.45 31.63 8.40
C ARG A 149 12.90 33.08 8.60
N PRO A 150 13.89 33.60 7.85
CA PRO A 150 14.04 35.04 7.79
C PRO A 150 12.79 35.55 7.09
N ALA A 151 11.97 36.28 7.83
CA ALA A 151 11.21 37.35 7.22
C ALA A 151 12.17 38.34 6.55
N VAL A 152 11.61 39.19 5.71
CA VAL A 152 12.19 40.37 5.06
C VAL A 152 12.79 40.11 3.67
N GLN A 153 12.05 40.55 2.64
CA GLN A 153 12.33 41.76 1.83
C GLN A 153 11.23 41.84 0.75
N ALA A 154 10.27 42.77 0.83
CA ALA A 154 10.41 44.20 0.53
C ALA A 154 11.00 44.46 -0.87
N TYR A 155 10.12 44.72 -1.85
CA TYR A 155 10.35 45.56 -3.03
C TYR A 155 8.96 46.02 -3.53
N LYS A 156 8.50 47.22 -3.16
CA LYS A 156 8.60 48.50 -3.89
C LYS A 156 8.12 48.43 -5.35
N GLN A 157 6.94 49.01 -5.61
CA GLN A 157 6.87 50.34 -6.22
C GLN A 157 5.69 51.11 -5.62
#